data_AF-A0A1G1EVM9-F1
#
_entry.id   AF-A0A1G1EVM9-F1
#
_cell.length_a   1.000
_cell.length_b   1.000
_cell.length_c   1.000
_cell.angle_alpha   90.00
_cell.angle_beta   90.00
_cell.angle_gamma   90.00
#
_symmetry.space_group_name_H-M   'P 1'
#
loop_
_entity.id
_entity.type
_entity.pdbx_description
1 polymer ?
#
loop_
_entity_poly.entity_id
_entity_poly.type
_entity_poly.pdbx_seq_one_letter_code
_entity_poly.pdbx_strand_id
1 'polypeptide(L)'
;MNILKSDIQKEIEQLKKLKQEIENAQKALDEKTKEKLTQIAKIYEAMPAEEAARRLEKLDDDTAVIILIALKPKSAGKILAQMESDKAAAISKKILVKSKILQEKASQ
;
A
#
# COMPACT_ATOMS: atom_id res chain seq x y z
N MET A 1 -17.57 17.49 44.77
CA MET A 1 -16.28 16.99 44.21
C MET A 1 -16.41 15.67 43.46
N ASN A 2 -17.28 14.73 43.86
CA ASN A 2 -17.39 13.41 43.21
C ASN A 2 -18.09 13.38 41.84
N ILE A 3 -19.03 14.31 41.60
CA ILE A 3 -19.79 14.37 40.33
C ILE A 3 -18.87 14.77 39.17
N LEU A 4 -18.07 15.83 39.34
CA LEU A 4 -17.10 16.27 38.33
C LEU A 4 -16.07 15.18 37.99
N LYS A 5 -15.62 14.41 38.99
CA LYS A 5 -14.72 13.27 38.75
C LYS A 5 -15.39 12.14 37.96
N SER A 6 -16.68 11.89 38.21
CA SER A 6 -17.46 10.89 37.48
C SER A 6 -17.73 11.30 36.04
N ASP A 7 -18.03 12.57 35.77
CA ASP A 7 -18.27 13.07 34.41
C ASP A 7 -16.98 13.05 33.58
N ILE A 8 -15.85 13.45 34.17
CA ILE A 8 -14.53 13.32 33.53
C ILE A 8 -14.20 11.84 33.23
N GLN A 9 -14.54 10.91 34.12
CA GLN A 9 -14.33 9.48 33.87
C GLN A 9 -15.16 8.97 32.70
N LYS A 10 -16.43 9.38 32.60
CA LYS A 10 -17.30 9.04 31.46
C LYS A 10 -16.75 9.60 30.14
N GLU A 11 -16.29 10.84 30.13
CA GLU A 11 -15.66 11.44 28.94
C GLU A 11 -14.40 10.67 28.53
N ILE A 12 -13.55 10.27 29.50
CA ILE A 12 -12.37 9.44 29.23
C ILE A 12 -12.74 8.08 28.63
N GLU A 13 -13.79 7.43 29.14
CA GLU A 13 -14.27 6.15 28.59
C GLU A 13 -14.82 6.31 27.16
N GLN A 14 -15.58 7.38 26.91
CA GLN A 14 -16.07 7.69 25.56
C GLN A 14 -14.93 7.97 24.58
N LEU A 15 -13.92 8.76 24.99
CA LEU A 15 -12.73 9.02 24.18
C LEU A 15 -11.94 7.75 23.88
N LYS A 16 -11.78 6.86 24.86
CA LYS A 16 -11.13 5.56 24.64
C LYS A 16 -11.91 4.70 23.64
N LYS A 17 -13.23 4.65 23.76
CA LYS A 17 -14.10 3.91 22.84
C LYS A 17 -13.99 4.46 21.42
N LEU A 18 -14.08 5.78 21.25
CA LEU A 18 -13.96 6.42 19.95
C LEU A 18 -12.59 6.17 19.32
N LYS A 19 -11.50 6.25 20.11
CA LYS A 19 -10.15 5.90 19.65
C LYS A 19 -10.10 4.45 19.13
N GLN A 20 -10.69 3.51 19.87
CA GLN A 20 -10.73 2.11 19.47
C GLN A 20 -11.52 1.89 18.18
N GLU A 21 -12.65 2.58 18.00
CA GLU A 21 -13.45 2.52 16.78
C GLU A 21 -12.69 3.06 15.57
N ILE A 22 -11.96 4.16 15.73
CA ILE A 22 -11.09 4.73 14.68
C ILE A 22 -9.98 3.75 14.30
N GLU A 23 -9.29 3.17 15.29
CA GLU A 23 -8.23 2.18 15.04
C GLU A 23 -8.77 0.94 14.31
N ASN A 24 -9.97 0.48 14.66
CA ASN A 24 -10.62 -0.66 14.00
C ASN A 24 -11.03 -0.33 12.57
N ALA A 25 -11.60 0.86 12.33
CA ALA A 25 -11.97 1.31 11.00
C ALA A 25 -10.73 1.46 10.09
N GLN A 26 -9.63 1.97 10.64
CA GLN A 26 -8.36 2.08 9.92
C GLN A 26 -7.82 0.70 9.53
N LYS A 27 -7.80 -0.26 10.47
CA LYS A 27 -7.39 -1.64 10.19
C LYS A 27 -8.24 -2.29 9.09
N ALA A 28 -9.56 -2.15 9.16
CA ALA A 28 -10.45 -2.71 8.15
C ALA A 28 -10.21 -2.10 6.76
N LEU A 29 -9.90 -0.80 6.68
CA LEU A 29 -9.54 -0.14 5.43
C LEU A 29 -8.20 -0.64 4.86
N ASP A 30 -7.20 -0.82 5.73
CA ASP A 30 -5.88 -1.32 5.36
C ASP A 30 -5.95 -2.76 4.85
N GLU A 31 -6.74 -3.62 5.51
CA GLU A 31 -6.99 -5.00 5.10
C GLU A 31 -7.65 -5.05 3.72
N LYS A 32 -8.73 -4.28 3.51
CA LYS A 32 -9.41 -4.21 2.21
C LYS A 32 -8.50 -3.69 1.09
N THR A 33 -7.61 -2.76 1.41
CA THR A 33 -6.62 -2.24 0.45
C THR A 33 -5.59 -3.32 0.12
N LYS A 34 -5.08 -4.04 1.12
CA LYS A 34 -4.15 -5.16 0.94
C LYS A 34 -4.75 -6.28 0.12
N GLU A 35 -6.02 -6.62 0.32
CA GLU A 35 -6.73 -7.62 -0.47
C GLU A 35 -6.80 -7.23 -1.95
N LYS A 36 -7.19 -5.99 -2.25
CA LYS A 36 -7.25 -5.48 -3.63
C LYS A 36 -5.88 -5.52 -4.31
N LEU A 37 -4.83 -5.07 -3.61
CA LEU A 37 -3.46 -5.12 -4.15
C LEU A 37 -3.01 -6.56 -4.40
N THR A 38 -3.36 -7.49 -3.49
CA THR A 38 -3.06 -8.91 -3.66
C THR A 38 -3.77 -9.50 -4.89
N GLN A 39 -5.01 -9.11 -5.14
CA GLN A 39 -5.75 -9.56 -6.33
C GLN A 39 -5.11 -9.03 -7.62
N ILE A 40 -4.77 -7.74 -7.67
CA ILE A 40 -4.09 -7.14 -8.83
C ILE A 40 -2.72 -7.81 -9.06
N ALA A 41 -1.94 -8.01 -8.00
CA ALA A 41 -0.66 -8.70 -8.09
C ALA A 41 -0.82 -10.10 -8.71
N LYS A 42 -1.79 -10.90 -8.24
CA LYS A 42 -2.07 -12.23 -8.81
C LYS A 42 -2.43 -12.19 -10.29
N ILE A 43 -3.20 -11.20 -10.73
CA ILE A 43 -3.57 -11.03 -12.15
C ILE A 43 -2.32 -10.79 -13.00
N TYR A 44 -1.45 -9.86 -12.59
CA TYR A 44 -0.21 -9.56 -13.31
C TYR A 44 0.83 -10.68 -13.20
N GLU A 45 0.86 -11.45 -12.11
CA GLU A 45 1.73 -12.63 -11.97
C GLU A 45 1.33 -13.79 -12.89
N ALA A 46 0.03 -13.94 -13.17
CA ALA A 46 -0.48 -14.97 -14.07
C ALA A 46 -0.35 -14.58 -15.56
N MET A 47 -0.05 -13.32 -15.85
CA MET A 47 0.09 -12.79 -17.20
C MET A 47 1.51 -13.04 -17.75
N PRO A 48 1.68 -13.27 -19.06
CA PRO A 48 3.00 -13.24 -19.68
C PRO A 48 3.72 -11.92 -19.38
N ALA A 49 5.02 -12.00 -19.05
CA ALA A 49 5.78 -10.84 -18.58
C ALA A 49 5.81 -9.69 -19.61
N GLU A 50 5.89 -10.02 -20.90
CA GLU A 50 5.88 -9.05 -21.99
C GLU A 50 4.54 -8.30 -22.08
N GLU A 51 3.42 -9.01 -21.99
CA GLU A 51 2.08 -8.40 -22.02
C GLU A 51 1.83 -7.55 -20.76
N ALA A 52 2.31 -8.00 -19.60
CA ALA A 52 2.26 -7.24 -18.37
C ALA A 52 3.07 -5.94 -18.48
N ALA A 53 4.29 -5.99 -19.06
CA ALA A 53 5.13 -4.82 -19.30
C ALA A 53 4.41 -3.79 -20.17
N ARG A 54 3.93 -4.19 -21.36
CA ARG A 54 3.20 -3.30 -22.29
C ARG A 54 1.99 -2.64 -21.65
N ARG A 55 1.30 -3.31 -20.73
CA ARG A 55 0.16 -2.74 -19.99
C ARG A 55 0.60 -1.74 -18.93
N LEU A 56 1.61 -2.09 -18.14
CA LEU A 56 2.14 -1.21 -17.09
C LEU A 56 2.76 0.06 -17.68
N GLU A 57 3.38 0.00 -18.85
CA GLU A 57 3.95 1.16 -19.53
C GLU A 57 2.91 2.21 -19.93
N LYS A 58 1.67 1.79 -20.16
CA LYS A 58 0.54 2.67 -20.48
C LYS A 58 -0.09 3.33 -19.25
N LEU A 59 0.28 2.89 -18.06
CA LEU A 59 -0.17 3.52 -16.82
C LEU A 59 0.71 4.71 -16.48
N ASP A 60 0.18 5.59 -15.64
CA ASP A 60 1.02 6.56 -14.95
C ASP A 60 2.04 5.84 -14.05
N ASP A 61 3.18 6.48 -13.84
CA ASP A 61 4.31 5.87 -13.13
C ASP A 61 3.94 5.45 -11.70
N ASP A 62 3.10 6.21 -11.01
CA ASP A 62 2.80 5.97 -9.60
C ASP A 62 1.91 4.74 -9.43
N THR A 63 0.95 4.55 -10.34
CA THR A 63 0.15 3.32 -10.42
C THR A 63 1.01 2.11 -10.78
N ALA A 64 1.88 2.22 -11.79
CA ALA A 64 2.78 1.13 -12.19
C ALA A 64 3.71 0.71 -11.03
N VAL A 65 4.27 1.68 -10.31
CA VAL A 65 5.10 1.47 -9.11
C VAL A 65 4.34 0.72 -8.02
N ILE A 66 3.08 1.11 -7.73
CA ILE A 66 2.25 0.42 -6.71
C ILE A 66 2.06 -1.05 -7.07
N ILE A 67 1.73 -1.32 -8.34
CA ILE A 67 1.50 -2.69 -8.80
C ILE A 67 2.80 -3.50 -8.71
N LEU A 68 3.93 -2.96 -9.21
CA LEU A 68 5.22 -3.65 -9.20
C LEU A 68 5.71 -3.96 -7.78
N ILE A 69 5.49 -3.07 -6.81
CA ILE A 69 5.82 -3.30 -5.39
C ILE A 69 4.96 -4.44 -4.80
N ALA A 70 3.71 -4.58 -5.25
CA ALA A 70 2.80 -5.62 -4.76
C ALA A 70 3.11 -7.02 -5.32
N LEU A 71 3.90 -7.12 -6.39
CA LEU A 71 4.30 -8.39 -7.00
C LEU A 71 5.41 -9.09 -6.22
N LYS A 72 5.53 -10.41 -6.39
CA LYS A 72 6.75 -11.12 -6.00
C LYS A 72 7.97 -10.55 -6.74
N PRO A 73 9.15 -10.44 -6.08
CA PRO A 73 10.35 -9.87 -6.68
C PRO A 73 10.75 -10.50 -8.01
N LYS A 74 10.60 -11.82 -8.14
CA LYS A 74 10.91 -12.57 -9.38
C LYS A 74 9.99 -12.15 -10.54
N SER A 75 8.69 -11.95 -10.27
CA SER A 75 7.73 -11.54 -11.29
C SER A 75 7.94 -10.09 -11.69
N ALA A 76 8.14 -9.20 -10.71
CA ALA A 76 8.48 -7.80 -10.97
C ALA A 76 9.75 -7.68 -11.82
N GLY A 77 10.81 -8.42 -11.49
CA GLY A 77 12.06 -8.41 -12.25
C GLY A 77 11.89 -8.89 -13.70
N LYS A 78 11.08 -9.94 -13.92
CA LYS A 78 10.76 -10.41 -15.28
C LYS A 78 10.00 -9.36 -16.08
N ILE A 79 9.04 -8.68 -15.46
CA ILE A 79 8.24 -7.64 -16.14
C ILE A 79 9.12 -6.43 -16.45
N LEU A 80 9.92 -5.95 -15.50
CA LEU A 80 10.87 -4.85 -15.72
C LEU A 80 11.85 -5.15 -16.86
N ALA A 81 12.29 -6.41 -16.99
CA ALA A 81 13.17 -6.84 -18.08
C ALA A 81 12.50 -6.87 -19.46
N GLN A 82 11.17 -6.72 -19.54
CA GLN A 82 10.41 -6.62 -20.79
C GLN A 82 9.92 -5.19 -21.06
N MET A 83 10.18 -4.25 -20.15
CA MET A 83 9.85 -2.84 -20.34
C MET A 83 10.96 -2.11 -21.12
N GLU A 84 10.60 -0.99 -21.73
CA GLU A 84 11.53 -0.02 -22.28
C GLU A 84 12.54 0.43 -21.21
N SER A 85 13.82 0.48 -21.60
CA SER A 85 14.93 0.65 -20.64
C SER A 85 14.80 1.90 -19.77
N ASP A 86 14.48 3.03 -20.38
CA ASP A 86 14.30 4.31 -19.69
C ASP A 86 13.12 4.28 -18.72
N LYS A 87 12.02 3.64 -19.12
CA LYS A 87 10.81 3.50 -18.30
C LYS A 87 11.08 2.59 -17.10
N ALA A 88 11.75 1.46 -17.32
CA ALA A 88 12.16 0.54 -16.27
C ALA A 88 13.07 1.21 -15.23
N ALA A 89 14.03 2.02 -15.69
CA ALA A 89 14.93 2.78 -14.82
C ALA A 89 14.18 3.85 -14.00
N ALA A 90 13.29 4.62 -14.64
CA ALA A 90 12.49 5.64 -13.97
C ALA A 90 11.57 5.04 -12.89
N ILE A 91 10.88 3.94 -13.20
CA ILE A 91 10.05 3.21 -12.25
C ILE A 91 10.87 2.64 -11.11
N SER A 92 12.03 2.03 -11.38
CA SER A 92 12.92 1.49 -10.35
C SER A 92 13.37 2.55 -9.35
N LYS A 93 13.72 3.75 -9.85
CA LYS A 93 14.04 4.91 -9.00
C LYS A 93 12.85 5.32 -8.13
N LYS A 94 11.65 5.36 -8.69
CA LYS A 94 10.43 5.67 -7.92
C LYS A 94 10.11 4.62 -6.86
N ILE A 95 10.31 3.33 -7.17
CA ILE A 95 10.16 2.23 -6.20
C ILE A 95 11.08 2.44 -5.00
N LEU A 96 12.34 2.84 -5.23
CA LEU A 96 13.30 3.10 -4.15
C LEU A 96 12.82 4.25 -3.24
N VAL A 97 12.37 5.36 -3.82
CA VAL A 97 11.86 6.52 -3.05
C VAL A 97 10.63 6.11 -2.24
N LYS A 98 9.68 5.41 -2.87
CA LYS A 98 8.44 5.02 -2.20
C LYS A 98 8.67 4.01 -1.08
N SER A 99 9.60 3.07 -1.27
CA SER A 99 9.99 2.11 -0.23
C SER A 99 10.57 2.79 1.01
N LYS A 100 11.38 3.84 0.85
CA LYS A 100 11.91 4.63 1.98
C LYS A 100 10.79 5.30 2.78
N ILE A 101 9.86 5.95 2.09
CA ILE A 101 8.71 6.62 2.73
C ILE A 101 7.85 5.62 3.53
N LEU A 102 7.64 4.41 2.97
CA LEU A 102 6.87 3.37 3.67
C LEU A 102 7.59 2.83 4.91
N GLN A 103 8.91 2.71 4.89
CA GLN A 103 9.70 2.31 6.05
C GLN A 103 9.67 3.36 7.17
N GLU A 104 9.77 4.64 6.82
CA GLU A 104 9.68 5.76 7.78
C GLU A 104 8.31 5.79 8.49
N LYS A 105 7.22 5.60 7.73
CA LYS A 105 5.86 5.54 8.30
C LYS A 105 5.63 4.34 9.20
N ALA A 106 6.26 3.20 8.93
CA ALA A 106 6.15 2.01 9.76
C ALA A 106 6.97 2.10 11.07
N SER A 107 7.88 3.07 11.16
CA SER A 107 8.77 3.28 12.32
C SER A 107 8.25 4.35 13.28
N GLN A 108 7.12 5.00 12.96
CA GLN A 108 6.44 6.02 13.77
C GLN A 108 5.15 5.43 14.36
#